data_AF-A0A927WA91-F1
#
_entry.id   AF-A0A927WA91-F1
#
_cell.length_a   1.000
_cell.length_b   1.000
_cell.length_c   1.000
_cell.angle_alpha   90.00
_cell.angle_beta   90.00
_cell.angle_gamma   90.00
#
_symmetry.space_group_name_H-M   'P 1'
#
loop_
_entity.id
_entity.type
_entity.pdbx_description
1 polymer ?
#
loop_
_entity_poly.entity_id
_entity_poly.type
_entity_poly.pdbx_seq_one_letter_code
_entity_poly.pdbx_strand_id
1 'polypeptide(L)'
;MISKKNILATIIIVIIMAFIRARGIDDIPQPMLFAILLVIILYLFIFVFKYKGDKKERVYLLVMTIQAAILVIILVVSVTVQNKYQDISYRYKPIFVTLMAILFLSLIATVYSLGFYKYKNNKFRDK
;
A
#
# COMPACT_ATOMS: atom_id res chain seq x y z
N MET A 1 1.95 -17.63 16.68
CA MET A 1 0.64 -18.31 16.65
C MET A 1 -0.24 -17.63 15.60
N ILE A 2 -0.37 -18.21 14.41
CA ILE A 2 -1.26 -17.66 13.37
C ILE A 2 -2.68 -18.10 13.72
N SER A 3 -3.55 -17.15 14.09
CA SER A 3 -4.94 -17.45 14.46
C SER A 3 -5.70 -18.03 13.25
N LYS A 4 -6.65 -18.95 13.47
CA LYS A 4 -7.48 -19.54 12.39
C LYS A 4 -8.17 -18.48 11.50
N LYS A 5 -8.49 -17.30 12.07
CA LYS A 5 -9.02 -16.14 11.33
C LYS A 5 -8.01 -15.56 10.33
N ASN A 6 -6.73 -15.54 10.70
CA ASN A 6 -5.66 -15.04 9.85
C ASN A 6 -5.39 -16.01 8.69
N ILE A 7 -5.45 -17.32 8.93
CA ILE A 7 -5.32 -18.34 7.88
C ILE A 7 -6.43 -18.19 6.84
N LEU A 8 -7.67 -18.02 7.28
CA LEU A 8 -8.82 -17.84 6.38
C LEU A 8 -8.66 -16.58 5.53
N ALA A 9 -8.24 -15.46 6.13
CA ALA A 9 -7.96 -14.21 5.42
C ALA A 9 -6.84 -14.37 4.39
N THR A 10 -5.76 -15.08 4.73
CA THR A 10 -4.66 -15.36 3.80
C THR A 10 -5.13 -16.21 2.62
N ILE A 11 -5.92 -17.26 2.85
CA ILE A 11 -6.47 -18.12 1.78
C ILE A 11 -7.35 -17.31 0.84
N ILE A 12 -8.24 -16.46 1.38
CA ILE A 12 -9.12 -15.59 0.58
C ILE A 12 -8.29 -14.63 -0.28
N ILE A 13 -7.28 -13.99 0.29
CA ILE A 13 -6.39 -13.09 -0.44
C ILE A 13 -5.65 -13.83 -1.56
N VAL A 14 -5.19 -15.06 -1.31
CA VAL A 14 -4.51 -15.90 -2.33
C VAL A 14 -5.46 -16.28 -3.46
N ILE A 15 -6.71 -16.66 -3.16
CA ILE A 15 -7.72 -16.97 -4.17
C ILE A 15 -8.04 -15.73 -5.02
N ILE A 16 -8.18 -14.56 -4.39
CA ILE A 16 -8.40 -13.29 -5.10
C ILE A 16 -7.21 -12.98 -6.01
N MET A 17 -5.97 -13.12 -5.51
CA MET A 17 -4.77 -12.91 -6.34
C MET A 17 -4.69 -13.90 -7.50
N ALA A 18 -5.01 -15.17 -7.28
CA ALA A 18 -5.04 -16.19 -8.33
C ALA A 18 -6.10 -15.89 -9.39
N PHE A 19 -7.28 -15.42 -8.97
CA PHE A 19 -8.36 -15.03 -9.88
C PHE A 19 -7.98 -13.81 -10.73
N ILE A 20 -7.41 -12.78 -10.11
CA ILE A 20 -6.88 -11.58 -10.80
C ILE A 20 -5.79 -11.99 -11.81
N ARG A 21 -4.91 -12.93 -11.44
CA ARG A 21 -3.85 -13.43 -12.33
C ARG A 21 -4.40 -14.27 -13.49
N ALA A 22 -5.44 -15.07 -13.27
CA ALA A 22 -6.02 -15.95 -14.27
C ALA A 22 -6.84 -15.18 -15.33
N ARG A 23 -7.59 -14.15 -14.92
CA ARG A 23 -8.40 -13.31 -15.82
C ARG A 23 -7.59 -12.20 -16.49
N GLY A 24 -6.45 -11.82 -15.93
CA GLY A 24 -5.77 -10.58 -16.28
C GLY A 24 -6.50 -9.38 -15.67
N ILE A 25 -5.73 -8.35 -15.26
CA ILE A 25 -6.30 -7.11 -14.70
C ILE A 25 -7.21 -6.40 -15.71
N ASP A 26 -7.03 -6.66 -17.01
CA ASP A 26 -7.75 -6.02 -18.11
C ASP A 26 -9.24 -6.35 -18.16
N ASP A 27 -9.63 -7.51 -17.64
CA ASP A 27 -11.01 -8.02 -17.71
C ASP A 27 -11.87 -7.54 -16.51
N ILE A 28 -11.25 -6.85 -15.53
CA ILE A 28 -11.96 -6.27 -14.38
C ILE A 28 -12.50 -4.89 -14.76
N PRO A 29 -13.82 -4.63 -14.64
CA PRO A 29 -14.37 -3.31 -14.89
C PRO A 29 -13.69 -2.27 -13.99
N GLN A 30 -13.15 -1.21 -14.60
CA GLN A 30 -12.46 -0.14 -13.86
C GLN A 30 -13.22 0.41 -12.65
N PRO A 31 -14.55 0.64 -12.70
CA PRO A 31 -15.30 1.11 -11.54
C PRO A 31 -15.21 0.15 -10.35
N MET A 32 -15.19 -1.16 -10.62
CA MET A 32 -15.05 -2.20 -9.60
C MET A 32 -13.64 -2.19 -8.99
N LEU A 33 -12.62 -1.97 -9.83
CA LEU A 33 -11.23 -1.83 -9.38
C LEU A 33 -11.05 -0.62 -8.44
N PHE A 34 -11.64 0.53 -8.78
CA PHE A 34 -11.64 1.70 -7.90
C PHE A 34 -12.40 1.47 -6.60
N ALA A 35 -13.55 0.78 -6.65
CA ALA A 35 -14.31 0.44 -5.45
C ALA A 35 -13.52 -0.47 -4.50
N ILE A 36 -12.87 -1.51 -5.04
CA ILE A 36 -12.00 -2.42 -4.26
C ILE A 36 -10.83 -1.64 -3.63
N LEU A 37 -10.19 -0.76 -4.41
CA LEU A 37 -9.09 0.07 -3.91
C LEU A 37 -9.53 0.95 -2.74
N LEU A 38 -10.69 1.58 -2.87
CA LEU A 38 -11.25 2.48 -1.86
C LEU A 38 -11.57 1.73 -0.57
N VAL A 39 -12.14 0.53 -0.67
CA VAL A 39 -12.38 -0.34 0.50
C VAL A 39 -11.07 -0.73 1.20
N ILE A 40 -10.04 -1.10 0.43
CA ILE A 40 -8.73 -1.47 0.99
C ILE A 40 -8.10 -0.27 1.72
N ILE A 41 -8.10 0.91 1.11
CA ILE A 41 -7.55 2.13 1.70
C ILE A 41 -8.29 2.47 2.99
N LEU A 42 -9.64 2.47 2.98
CA LEU A 42 -10.43 2.74 4.18
C LEU A 42 -10.13 1.73 5.30
N TYR A 43 -10.04 0.44 4.97
CA TYR A 43 -9.71 -0.59 5.94
C TYR A 43 -8.32 -0.37 6.57
N LEU A 44 -7.31 -0.03 5.76
CA LEU A 44 -5.96 0.30 6.25
C LEU A 44 -5.98 1.52 7.18
N PHE A 45 -6.72 2.58 6.83
CA PHE A 45 -6.87 3.74 7.72
C PHE A 45 -7.52 3.38 9.04
N ILE A 46 -8.62 2.62 9.04
CA ILE A 46 -9.29 2.15 10.25
C ILE A 46 -8.31 1.33 11.12
N PHE A 47 -7.49 0.48 10.51
CA PHE A 47 -6.49 -0.30 11.21
C PHE A 47 -5.44 0.58 11.89
N VAL A 48 -4.92 1.60 11.20
CA VAL A 48 -3.98 2.59 11.77
C VAL A 48 -4.63 3.38 12.90
N PHE A 49 -5.89 3.80 12.74
CA PHE A 49 -6.61 4.51 13.80
C PHE A 49 -6.86 3.64 15.02
N LYS A 50 -7.01 2.31 14.87
CA LYS A 50 -7.17 1.38 16.00
C LYS A 50 -5.84 0.99 16.67
N TYR A 51 -4.69 1.37 16.11
CA TYR A 51 -3.38 1.05 16.69
C TYR A 51 -3.19 1.76 18.05
N LYS A 52 -2.97 0.97 19.11
CA LYS A 52 -2.82 1.42 20.51
C LYS A 52 -1.36 1.75 20.90
N GLY A 53 -0.53 2.20 19.96
CA GLY A 53 0.86 2.59 20.25
C GLY A 53 1.01 4.06 20.66
N ASP A 54 2.26 4.51 20.82
CA ASP A 54 2.60 5.90 21.13
C ASP A 54 2.11 6.85 20.01
N LYS A 55 1.77 8.09 20.35
CA LYS A 55 1.29 9.12 19.42
C LYS A 55 2.26 9.29 18.25
N LYS A 56 3.57 9.29 18.52
CA LYS A 56 4.61 9.42 17.49
C LYS A 56 4.64 8.21 16.55
N GLU A 57 4.54 6.99 17.07
CA GLU A 57 4.45 5.78 16.23
C GLU A 57 3.22 5.80 15.33
N ARG A 58 2.08 6.25 15.88
CA ARG A 58 0.84 6.37 15.12
C ARG A 58 0.96 7.36 13.96
N VAL A 59 1.66 8.49 14.16
CA VAL A 59 1.95 9.45 13.09
C VAL A 59 2.79 8.80 11.99
N TYR A 60 3.87 8.09 12.33
CA TYR A 60 4.68 7.38 11.34
C TYR A 60 3.87 6.33 10.59
N LEU A 61 3.04 5.54 11.28
CA LEU A 61 2.15 4.56 10.65
C LEU A 61 1.16 5.21 9.69
N LEU A 62 0.62 6.39 10.05
CA LEU A 62 -0.30 7.14 9.21
C LEU A 62 0.40 7.67 7.95
N VAL A 63 1.59 8.25 8.09
CA VAL A 63 2.41 8.71 6.94
C VAL A 63 2.74 7.55 6.01
N MET A 64 3.20 6.41 6.54
CA MET A 64 3.48 5.21 5.73
C MET A 64 2.24 4.69 5.01
N THR A 65 1.08 4.73 5.67
CA THR A 65 -0.19 4.28 5.07
C THR A 65 -0.66 5.20 3.96
N ILE A 66 -0.52 6.52 4.14
CA ILE A 66 -0.78 7.51 3.07
C ILE A 66 0.14 7.26 1.89
N GLN A 67 1.46 7.14 2.12
CA GLN A 67 2.43 6.90 1.06
C GLN A 67 2.14 5.60 0.30
N ALA A 68 1.83 4.52 1.02
CA ALA A 68 1.47 3.24 0.42
C ALA A 68 0.18 3.36 -0.41
N ALA A 69 -0.84 4.06 0.09
CA ALA A 69 -2.09 4.29 -0.65
C ALA A 69 -1.83 5.07 -1.95
N ILE A 70 -1.05 6.14 -1.90
CA ILE A 70 -0.69 6.93 -3.09
C ILE A 70 0.09 6.07 -4.09
N LEU A 71 1.05 5.26 -3.61
CA LEU A 71 1.86 4.40 -4.47
C LEU A 71 1.00 3.35 -5.19
N VAL A 72 0.05 2.73 -4.47
CA VAL A 72 -0.91 1.79 -5.04
C VAL A 72 -1.81 2.48 -6.08
N ILE A 73 -2.30 3.69 -5.81
CA ILE A 73 -3.11 4.47 -6.77
C ILE A 73 -2.30 4.74 -8.04
N ILE A 74 -1.05 5.22 -7.91
CA ILE A 74 -0.19 5.50 -9.05
C ILE A 74 0.06 4.23 -9.87
N LEU A 75 0.28 3.09 -9.22
CA LEU A 75 0.50 1.82 -9.90
C LEU A 75 -0.74 1.40 -10.71
N VAL A 76 -1.93 1.47 -10.11
CA VAL A 76 -3.20 1.12 -10.79
C VAL A 76 -3.48 2.07 -11.95
N VAL A 77 -3.27 3.37 -11.78
CA VAL A 77 -3.41 4.37 -12.85
C VAL A 77 -2.39 4.11 -13.96
N SER A 78 -1.13 3.84 -13.63
CA SER A 78 -0.08 3.56 -14.61
C SER A 78 -0.41 2.32 -15.45
N VAL A 79 -0.84 1.23 -14.82
CA VAL A 79 -1.23 0.00 -15.52
C VAL A 79 -2.46 0.26 -16.41
N THR A 80 -3.45 0.97 -15.87
CA THR A 80 -4.64 1.37 -16.61
C THR A 80 -4.30 2.19 -17.87
N VAL A 81 -3.44 3.20 -17.73
CA VAL A 81 -3.02 4.06 -18.85
C VAL A 81 -2.22 3.25 -19.87
N GLN A 82 -1.35 2.36 -19.42
CA GLN A 82 -0.61 1.47 -20.31
C GLN A 82 -1.51 0.57 -21.15
N ASN A 83 -2.59 0.05 -20.58
CA ASN A 83 -3.45 -0.91 -21.26
C ASN A 83 -4.51 -0.26 -22.16
N LYS A 84 -5.04 0.91 -21.77
CA LYS A 84 -6.11 1.61 -22.53
C LYS A 84 -5.63 2.76 -23.43
N TYR A 85 -4.48 3.36 -23.13
CA TYR A 85 -4.01 4.58 -23.79
C TYR A 85 -2.50 4.48 -24.09
N GLN A 86 -2.10 3.55 -24.96
CA GLN A 86 -0.70 3.24 -25.24
C GLN A 86 0.13 4.46 -25.69
N ASP A 87 -0.43 5.32 -26.54
CA ASP A 87 0.26 6.54 -27.01
C ASP A 87 0.57 7.52 -25.87
N ILE A 88 -0.37 7.69 -24.95
CA ILE A 88 -0.20 8.52 -23.75
C ILE A 88 0.79 7.84 -22.79
N SER A 89 0.65 6.54 -22.61
CA SER A 89 1.55 5.75 -21.76
C SER A 89 3.01 5.94 -22.17
N TYR A 90 3.35 5.86 -23.45
CA TYR A 90 4.74 5.99 -23.90
C TYR A 90 5.36 7.34 -23.50
N ARG A 91 4.60 8.43 -23.62
CA ARG A 91 5.05 9.78 -23.28
C ARG A 91 5.15 10.00 -21.76
N TYR A 92 4.22 9.47 -20.97
CA TYR A 92 4.12 9.76 -19.53
C TYR A 92 4.70 8.67 -18.62
N LYS A 93 5.07 7.49 -19.14
CA LYS A 93 5.74 6.42 -18.41
C LYS A 93 6.94 6.89 -17.57
N PRO A 94 7.88 7.71 -18.09
CA PRO A 94 9.01 8.17 -17.26
C PRO A 94 8.54 8.98 -16.04
N ILE A 95 7.46 9.75 -16.16
CA ILE A 95 6.91 10.53 -15.04
C ILE A 95 6.34 9.60 -13.97
N PHE A 96 5.55 8.59 -14.37
CA PHE A 96 5.02 7.60 -13.43
C PHE A 96 6.13 6.83 -12.70
N VAL A 97 7.16 6.41 -13.43
CA VAL A 97 8.32 5.70 -12.84
C VAL A 97 9.08 6.60 -11.86
N THR A 98 9.31 7.87 -12.23
CA THR A 98 10.00 8.83 -11.36
C THR A 98 9.20 9.09 -10.08
N LEU A 99 7.89 9.30 -10.18
CA LEU A 99 7.02 9.49 -9.02
C LEU A 99 7.00 8.26 -8.11
N MET A 100 6.92 7.06 -8.69
CA MET A 100 7.01 5.81 -7.92
C MET A 100 8.34 5.70 -7.19
N ALA A 101 9.46 6.03 -7.83
CA ALA A 101 10.78 5.99 -7.20
C ALA A 101 10.90 6.97 -6.02
N ILE A 102 10.44 8.22 -6.19
CA ILE A 102 10.46 9.24 -5.12
C ILE A 102 9.63 8.77 -3.92
N LEU A 103 8.40 8.30 -4.16
CA LEU A 103 7.54 7.81 -3.09
C LEU A 103 8.11 6.58 -2.40
N PHE A 104 8.72 5.67 -3.16
CA PHE A 104 9.34 4.48 -2.60
C PHE A 104 10.53 4.82 -1.71
N LEU A 105 11.41 5.74 -2.15
CA LEU A 105 12.53 6.24 -1.34
C LEU A 105 12.03 6.97 -0.07
N SER A 106 10.98 7.78 -0.18
CA SER A 106 10.35 8.44 0.96
C SER A 106 9.77 7.44 1.96
N LEU A 107 9.15 6.36 1.46
CA LEU A 107 8.62 5.29 2.30
C LEU A 107 9.73 4.54 3.03
N ILE A 108 10.84 4.23 2.35
CA ILE A 108 12.03 3.64 2.97
C ILE A 108 12.55 4.54 4.10
N ALA A 109 12.73 5.84 3.84
CA ALA A 109 13.20 6.78 4.85
C ALA A 109 12.26 6.84 6.07
N THR A 110 10.96 6.74 5.85
CA THR A 110 9.94 6.75 6.92
C THR A 110 10.00 5.48 7.77
N VAL A 111 10.18 4.32 7.12
CA VAL A 111 10.35 3.02 7.80
C VAL A 111 11.63 3.00 8.66
N TYR A 112 12.76 3.45 8.11
CA TYR A 112 14.01 3.56 8.87
C TYR A 112 13.87 4.52 10.05
N SER A 113 13.21 5.66 9.85
CA SER A 113 12.97 6.65 10.91
C SER A 113 12.12 6.05 12.05
N LEU A 114 11.08 5.28 11.73
CA LEU A 114 10.27 4.58 12.72
C LEU A 114 11.08 3.50 13.45
N GLY A 115 11.89 2.72 12.72
CA GLY A 115 12.77 1.71 13.30
C GLY A 115 13.78 2.31 14.28
N PHE A 116 14.42 3.42 13.89
CA PHE A 116 15.34 4.16 14.73
C PHE A 116 14.65 4.75 15.96
N TYR A 117 13.46 5.32 15.80
CA TYR A 117 12.66 5.83 16.91
C TYR A 117 12.33 4.72 17.92
N LYS A 118 11.86 3.55 17.46
CA LYS A 118 11.57 2.40 18.32
C LYS A 118 12.82 1.88 19.04
N TYR A 119 13.94 1.75 18.32
CA TYR A 119 15.21 1.31 18.91
C TYR A 119 15.67 2.26 20.01
N LYS A 120 15.64 3.57 19.76
CA LYS A 120 15.99 4.59 20.75
C LYS A 120 15.03 4.52 21.96
N ASN A 121 13.73 4.51 21.75
CA ASN A 121 12.75 4.57 22.83
C ASN A 121 12.74 3.30 23.71
N ASN A 122 12.96 2.12 23.14
CA ASN A 122 13.10 0.89 23.92
C ASN A 122 14.42 0.87 24.71
N LYS A 123 15.53 1.37 24.13
CA LYS A 123 16.82 1.46 24.82
C LYS A 123 16.83 2.44 26.01
N PHE A 124 15.90 3.40 26.06
CA PHE A 124 15.71 4.34 27.17
C PHE A 124 14.60 3.93 28.16
N ARG A 125 13.82 2.87 27.90
CA ARG A 125 12.85 2.31 28.87
C ARG A 125 13.45 1.27 29.81
N ASP A 126 14.59 0.67 29.42
CA ASP A 126 15.30 -0.35 30.21
C ASP A 126 16.46 0.25 31.06
N LYS A 127 16.51 1.58 31.23
CA LYS A 127 17.39 2.29 32.17
C LYS A 127 16.54 3.11 33.13
#